data_AF-A0A2N3FJ34-F1
#
_entry.id   AF-A0A2N3FJ34-F1
#
_cell.length_a   1.000
_cell.length_b   1.000
_cell.length_c   1.000
_cell.angle_alpha   90.00
_cell.angle_beta   90.00
_cell.angle_gamma   90.00
#
_symmetry.space_group_name_H-M   'P 1'
#
loop_
_entity.id
_entity.type
_entity.pdbx_description
1 polymer ?
#
loop_
_entity_poly.entity_id
_entity_poly.type
_entity_poly.pdbx_seq_one_letter_code
_entity_poly.pdbx_strand_id
1 'polypeptide(L)'
;MQRRRDDADTIEALVSQGDFEAIQSLGHSIKGSGGGYGFDPVTEYGSTIEVAAEACDGPGVIAAARQMRAYMDAVEIEFVDE
;
A
#
# COMPACT_ATOMS: atom_id res chain seq x y z
N MET A 1 -6.26 -6.00 10.53
CA MET A 1 -5.63 -5.26 9.41
C MET A 1 -4.43 -4.38 9.81
N GLN A 2 -3.85 -4.53 11.02
CA GLN A 2 -2.87 -3.56 11.55
C GLN A 2 -1.59 -3.43 10.70
N ARG A 3 -1.03 -4.54 10.20
CA ARG A 3 0.19 -4.54 9.37
C ARG A 3 0.10 -3.63 8.14
N ARG A 4 -1.07 -3.53 7.50
CA ARG A 4 -1.26 -2.70 6.30
C ARG A 4 -1.31 -1.20 6.61
N ARG A 5 -1.73 -0.83 7.83
CA ARG A 5 -1.65 0.56 8.31
C ARG A 5 -0.18 0.94 8.55
N ASP A 6 0.57 0.09 9.25
CA ASP A 6 2.02 0.25 9.44
C ASP A 6 2.80 0.33 8.12
N ASP A 7 2.40 -0.44 7.11
CA ASP A 7 2.99 -0.39 5.77
C ASP A 7 2.81 1.01 5.12
N ALA A 8 1.63 1.64 5.27
CA ALA A 8 1.37 2.98 4.73
C ALA A 8 2.21 4.08 5.42
N ASP A 9 2.31 4.03 6.76
CA ASP A 9 3.16 4.95 7.52
C ASP A 9 4.65 4.77 7.16
N THR A 10 5.08 3.52 6.96
CA THR A 10 6.45 3.20 6.52
C THR A 10 6.73 3.78 5.13
N ILE A 11 5.79 3.68 4.19
CA ILE A 11 5.93 4.25 2.86
C ILE A 11 6.12 5.77 2.91
N GLU A 12 5.31 6.50 3.70
CA GLU A 12 5.46 7.96 3.82
C GLU A 12 6.84 8.36 4.38
N ALA A 13 7.38 7.57 5.33
CA ALA A 13 8.72 7.77 5.86
C ALA A 13 9.83 7.47 4.82
N LEU A 14 9.67 6.43 4.01
CA LEU A 14 10.63 6.08 2.96
C LEU A 14 10.65 7.12 1.82
N VAL A 15 9.48 7.68 1.46
CA VAL A 15 9.42 8.77 0.46
C VAL A 15 10.19 9.99 0.95
N SER A 16 10.08 10.32 2.24
CA SER A 16 10.82 11.44 2.84
C SER A 16 12.34 11.21 2.85
N GLN A 17 12.77 9.94 2.86
CA GLN A 17 14.18 9.53 2.80
C GLN A 17 14.67 9.35 1.35
N GLY A 18 13.77 9.40 0.36
CA GLY A 18 14.09 9.15 -1.05
C GLY A 18 14.40 7.69 -1.36
N ASP A 19 14.02 6.75 -0.49
CA ASP A 19 14.34 5.33 -0.63
C ASP A 19 13.25 4.59 -1.42
N PHE A 20 13.22 4.85 -2.73
CA PHE A 20 12.24 4.27 -3.65
C PHE A 20 12.44 2.76 -3.90
N GLU A 21 13.66 2.25 -3.70
CA GLU A 21 13.95 0.81 -3.83
C GLU A 21 13.27 0.01 -2.71
N ALA A 22 13.33 0.52 -1.47
CA ALA A 22 12.61 -0.05 -0.35
C ALA A 22 11.08 0.02 -0.57
N ILE A 23 10.57 1.13 -1.11
CA ILE A 23 9.14 1.29 -1.41
C ILE A 23 8.68 0.28 -2.46
N GLN A 24 9.48 0.05 -3.52
CA GLN A 24 9.18 -0.93 -4.56
C GLN A 24 9.04 -2.34 -3.96
N SER A 25 10.02 -2.74 -3.13
CA SER A 25 10.00 -4.03 -2.44
C SER A 25 8.78 -4.18 -1.52
N LEU A 26 8.40 -3.09 -0.85
CA LEU A 26 7.20 -3.07 -0.01
C LEU A 26 5.92 -3.22 -0.85
N GLY A 27 5.79 -2.48 -1.95
CA GLY A 27 4.68 -2.58 -2.89
C GLY A 27 4.49 -4.00 -3.43
N HIS A 28 5.59 -4.65 -3.79
CA HIS A 28 5.61 -6.05 -4.24
C HIS A 28 5.13 -7.02 -3.15
N SER A 29 5.58 -6.83 -1.90
CA SER A 29 5.15 -7.63 -0.75
C SER A 29 3.64 -7.45 -0.48
N ILE A 30 3.17 -6.20 -0.54
CA ILE A 30 1.75 -5.87 -0.33
C ILE A 30 0.88 -6.54 -1.40
N LYS A 31 1.29 -6.45 -2.67
CA LYS A 31 0.66 -7.15 -3.80
C LYS A 31 0.59 -8.65 -3.58
N GLY A 32 1.68 -9.28 -3.14
CA GLY A 32 1.74 -10.72 -2.88
C GLY A 32 0.85 -11.19 -1.71
N SER A 33 0.46 -10.27 -0.83
CA SER A 33 -0.36 -10.59 0.34
C SER A 33 -1.87 -10.56 0.08
N GLY A 34 -2.32 -9.96 -1.03
CA GLY A 34 -3.74 -9.76 -1.35
C GLY A 34 -4.49 -11.01 -1.85
N GLY A 35 -3.82 -12.16 -1.99
CA GLY A 35 -4.45 -13.43 -2.34
C GLY A 35 -4.46 -13.73 -3.84
N GLY A 36 -4.16 -14.98 -4.17
CA GLY A 36 -3.75 -15.48 -5.50
C GLY A 36 -4.78 -15.45 -6.64
N TYR A 37 -5.86 -14.68 -6.52
CA TYR A 37 -6.85 -14.49 -7.58
C TYR A 37 -6.70 -13.16 -8.33
N GLY A 38 -5.88 -12.22 -7.84
CA GLY A 38 -5.58 -10.97 -8.55
C GLY A 38 -6.72 -9.93 -8.58
N PHE A 39 -7.71 -10.06 -7.68
CA PHE A 39 -8.91 -9.20 -7.62
C PHE A 39 -9.11 -8.49 -6.27
N ASP A 40 -8.13 -8.52 -5.37
CA ASP A 40 -8.23 -7.80 -4.11
C ASP A 40 -7.73 -6.35 -4.28
N PRO A 41 -8.47 -5.31 -3.81
CA PRO A 41 -8.06 -3.92 -3.91
C PRO A 41 -6.66 -3.63 -3.35
N VAL A 42 -6.22 -4.41 -2.35
CA VAL A 42 -4.86 -4.32 -1.78
C VAL A 42 -3.79 -4.70 -2.79
N THR A 43 -4.10 -5.66 -3.66
CA THR A 43 -3.21 -6.07 -4.77
C THR A 43 -3.01 -4.93 -5.75
N GLU A 44 -4.08 -4.22 -6.10
CA GLU A 44 -4.01 -3.05 -7.00
C GLU A 44 -3.24 -1.88 -6.37
N TYR A 45 -3.51 -1.59 -5.09
CA TYR A 45 -2.75 -0.55 -4.38
C TYR A 45 -1.26 -0.91 -4.28
N GLY A 46 -0.92 -2.17 -3.96
CA GLY A 46 0.47 -2.63 -3.93
C GLY A 46 1.18 -2.48 -5.29
N SER A 47 0.49 -2.82 -6.38
CA SER A 47 1.00 -2.65 -7.74
C SER A 47 1.16 -1.17 -8.13
N THR A 48 0.27 -0.30 -7.68
CA THR A 48 0.34 1.14 -7.94
C THR A 48 1.52 1.78 -7.19
N ILE A 49 1.75 1.37 -5.95
CA ILE A 49 2.90 1.79 -5.14
C ILE A 49 4.21 1.35 -5.80
N GLU A 50 4.29 0.09 -6.26
CA GLU A 50 5.46 -0.45 -6.95
C GLU A 50 5.80 0.37 -8.20
N VAL A 51 4.81 0.61 -9.07
CA VAL A 51 4.99 1.39 -10.32
C VAL A 51 5.34 2.85 -10.05
N ALA A 52 4.69 3.48 -9.07
CA ALA A 52 5.00 4.87 -8.70
C ALA A 52 6.41 4.99 -8.10
N ALA A 53 6.87 3.99 -7.35
CA ALA A 53 8.22 3.95 -6.82
C ALA A 53 9.26 3.77 -7.94
N GLU A 54 9.01 2.91 -8.93
CA GLU A 54 9.86 2.77 -10.12
C GLU A 54 10.02 4.08 -10.90
N ALA A 55 8.97 4.90 -10.92
CA ALA A 55 8.98 6.22 -11.56
C ALA A 55 9.58 7.33 -10.66
N CYS A 56 10.01 7.02 -9.44
CA CYS A 56 10.38 7.99 -8.40
C CYS A 56 9.28 9.04 -8.13
N ASP A 57 8.01 8.68 -8.35
CA ASP A 57 6.84 9.54 -8.15
C ASP A 57 6.40 9.51 -6.69
N GLY A 58 7.11 10.23 -5.84
CA GLY A 58 6.78 10.38 -4.41
C GLY A 58 5.32 10.79 -4.17
N PRO A 59 4.75 11.79 -4.86
CA PRO A 59 3.33 12.13 -4.77
C PRO A 59 2.41 10.96 -5.11
N GLY A 60 2.68 10.21 -6.17
CA GLY A 60 1.92 9.02 -6.56
C GLY A 60 1.97 7.91 -5.51
N VAL A 61 3.16 7.63 -4.98
CA VAL A 61 3.37 6.67 -3.89
C VAL A 61 2.54 7.04 -2.65
N ILE A 62 2.60 8.31 -2.21
CA ILE A 62 1.85 8.79 -1.04
C ILE A 62 0.34 8.68 -1.28
N ALA A 63 -0.13 9.07 -2.47
CA ALA A 63 -1.55 8.99 -2.80
C ALA A 63 -2.06 7.55 -2.73
N ALA A 64 -1.33 6.59 -3.31
CA ALA A 64 -1.68 5.18 -3.29
C ALA A 64 -1.67 4.58 -1.87
N ALA A 65 -0.64 4.90 -1.06
CA ALA A 65 -0.56 4.47 0.33
C ALA A 65 -1.74 4.99 1.18
N ARG A 66 -2.16 6.24 0.98
CA ARG A 66 -3.32 6.82 1.67
C ARG A 66 -4.63 6.18 1.26
N GLN A 67 -4.81 5.90 -0.04
CA GLN A 67 -5.99 5.18 -0.52
C GLN A 67 -6.08 3.78 0.07
N MET A 68 -4.96 3.04 0.10
CA MET A 68 -4.90 1.73 0.74
C MET A 68 -5.28 1.80 2.22
N ARG A 69 -4.74 2.77 2.96
CA ARG A 69 -5.07 2.98 4.38
C ARG A 69 -6.55 3.29 4.58
N ALA A 70 -7.14 4.15 3.74
CA ALA A 70 -8.56 4.50 3.82
C ALA A 70 -9.46 3.30 3.51
N TYR A 71 -9.10 2.49 2.51
CA TYR A 71 -9.80 1.25 2.19
C TYR A 71 -9.76 0.27 3.36
N MET A 72 -8.59 0.08 3.98
CA MET A 72 -8.43 -0.76 5.16
C MET A 72 -9.28 -0.30 6.34
N ASP A 73 -9.40 1.01 6.54
CA ASP A 73 -10.21 1.61 7.59
C ASP A 73 -11.71 1.37 7.34
N ALA A 74 -12.17 1.56 6.09
CA ALA A 74 -13.55 1.32 5.70
C ALA A 74 -13.94 -0.16 5.79
N VAL A 75 -13.07 -1.06 5.34
CA VAL A 75 -13.28 -2.51 5.45
C VAL A 75 -13.29 -2.96 6.92
N GLU A 76 -12.42 -2.43 7.77
CA GLU A 76 -12.46 -2.76 9.20
C GLU A 76 -13.78 -2.34 9.86
N ILE A 77 -14.40 -1.24 9.40
CA ILE A 77 -15.70 -0.78 9.90
C ILE A 77 -16.84 -1.69 9.41
N GLU A 78 -16.77 -2.21 8.18
CA GLU A 78 -17.83 -3.06 7.60
C GLU A 78 -17.80 -4.51 8.13
N PHE A 79 -16.66 -4.98 8.63
CA PHE A 79 -16.48 -6.35 9.14
C PHE A 79 -16.68 -6.49 10.66
N VAL A 80 -17.15 -5.43 11.35
CA VAL A 80 -17.60 -5.51 12.75
C VAL A 80 -19.12 -5.73 12.74
N ASP A 81 -19.57 -6.95 12.47
CA ASP A 81 -20.92 -7.42 12.81
C ASP A 81 -20.82 -8.88 13.31
N GLU A 82 -21.26 -9.06 14.56
CA GLU A 82 -21.31 -10.23 15.47
C GLU A 82 -20.02 -10.95 15.94
#